data_AF-A0A314YJN4-F1
#
_entry.id   AF-A0A314YJN4-F1
#
_cell.length_a   1.000
_cell.length_b   1.000
_cell.length_c   1.000
_cell.angle_alpha   90.00
_cell.angle_beta   90.00
_cell.angle_gamma   90.00
#
_symmetry.space_group_name_H-M   'P 1'
#
loop_
_entity.id
_entity.type
_entity.pdbx_description
1 polymer ?
#
loop_
_entity_poly.entity_id
_entity_poly.type
_entity_poly.pdbx_seq_one_letter_code
_entity_poly.pdbx_strand_id
1 'polypeptide(L)'
;MEFRSCLDTAMAIGLLDSAQLDELQARLAEGEEMIGRYAEAVTRMAEGSSLEQDLVGIKEKVEPAMARLKENDLVVQRANEELAQVEAQIAELQARRALILQRRDGAVATGRELKSSAKQILKAATETKKALAERKLIRARWQTDIDGGDIAWRRITCLVWGMFSEGA
;
A
#
# COMPACT_ATOMS: atom_id res chain seq x y z
N MET A 1 -13.89 -78.11 13.84
CA MET A 1 -14.73 -79.16 13.23
C MET A 1 -14.64 -80.49 13.96
N GLU A 2 -13.54 -80.78 14.69
CA GLU A 2 -13.30 -82.12 15.24
C GLU A 2 -14.08 -82.44 16.53
N PHE A 3 -14.33 -81.47 17.43
CA PHE A 3 -15.00 -81.75 18.69
C PHE A 3 -16.48 -82.15 18.56
N ARG A 4 -17.25 -81.49 17.68
CA ARG A 4 -18.65 -81.88 17.41
C ARG A 4 -18.72 -83.31 16.85
N SER A 5 -17.84 -83.63 15.89
CA SER A 5 -17.70 -84.98 15.33
C SER A 5 -17.34 -86.03 16.39
N CYS A 6 -16.50 -85.69 17.39
CA CYS A 6 -16.17 -86.58 18.50
C CYS A 6 -17.37 -86.82 19.43
N LEU A 7 -18.17 -85.78 19.71
CA LEU A 7 -19.39 -85.90 20.51
C LEU A 7 -20.44 -86.80 19.80
N ASP A 8 -20.62 -86.61 18.49
CA ASP A 8 -21.51 -87.43 17.67
C ASP A 8 -21.07 -88.91 17.63
N THR A 9 -19.75 -89.14 17.55
CA THR A 9 -19.17 -90.49 17.59
C THR A 9 -19.36 -91.14 18.97
N ALA A 10 -19.20 -90.39 20.06
CA ALA A 10 -19.39 -90.88 21.42
C ALA A 10 -20.84 -91.29 21.70
N MET A 11 -21.82 -90.55 21.18
CA MET A 11 -23.23 -90.98 21.21
C MET A 11 -23.45 -92.26 20.40
N ALA A 12 -22.87 -92.36 19.19
CA ALA A 12 -23.06 -93.51 18.30
C ALA A 12 -22.54 -94.84 18.89
N ILE A 13 -21.51 -94.79 19.75
CA ILE A 13 -20.98 -95.97 20.47
C ILE A 13 -21.59 -96.16 21.86
N GLY A 14 -22.62 -95.37 22.23
CA GLY A 14 -23.40 -95.52 23.45
C GLY A 14 -22.74 -94.96 24.72
N LEU A 15 -21.71 -94.12 24.60
CA LEU A 15 -21.05 -93.48 25.74
C LEU A 15 -21.80 -92.25 26.28
N LEU A 16 -22.66 -91.66 25.46
CA LEU A 16 -23.52 -90.52 25.83
C LEU A 16 -24.97 -90.84 25.48
N ASP A 17 -25.89 -90.40 26.32
CA ASP A 17 -27.30 -90.31 25.96
C ASP A 17 -27.61 -88.99 25.24
N SER A 18 -28.82 -88.89 24.66
CA SER A 18 -29.23 -87.71 23.90
C SER A 18 -29.21 -86.42 24.72
N ALA A 19 -29.58 -86.48 26.01
CA ALA A 19 -29.64 -85.28 26.85
C ALA A 19 -28.24 -84.78 27.21
N GLN A 20 -27.29 -85.70 27.45
CA GLN A 20 -25.88 -85.38 27.67
C GLN A 20 -25.22 -84.79 26.41
N LEU A 21 -25.58 -85.29 25.22
CA LEU A 21 -25.09 -84.72 23.97
C LEU A 21 -25.59 -83.28 23.79
N ASP A 22 -26.89 -83.03 24.01
CA ASP A 22 -27.49 -81.70 23.89
C ASP A 22 -26.85 -80.69 24.85
N GLU A 23 -26.60 -81.09 26.11
CA GLU A 23 -25.92 -80.24 27.09
C GLU A 23 -24.48 -79.90 26.66
N LEU A 24 -23.71 -80.90 26.21
CA LEU A 24 -22.34 -80.69 25.76
C LEU A 24 -22.28 -79.83 24.50
N GLN A 25 -23.22 -79.98 23.57
CA GLN A 25 -23.33 -79.14 22.37
C GLN A 25 -23.71 -77.70 22.71
N ALA A 26 -24.64 -77.48 23.66
CA ALA A 26 -25.01 -76.15 24.13
C ALA A 26 -23.81 -75.44 24.80
N ARG A 27 -23.08 -76.13 25.68
CA ARG A 27 -21.87 -75.58 26.32
C ARG A 27 -20.74 -75.32 25.30
N LEU A 28 -20.63 -76.13 24.26
CA LEU A 28 -19.69 -75.89 23.17
C LEU A 28 -20.07 -74.62 22.38
N ALA A 29 -21.35 -74.43 22.08
CA ALA A 29 -21.84 -73.23 21.38
C ALA A 29 -21.63 -71.95 22.20
N GLU A 30 -21.91 -71.99 23.51
CA GLU A 30 -21.59 -70.89 24.44
C GLU A 30 -20.08 -70.60 24.48
N GLY A 31 -19.25 -71.65 24.51
CA GLY A 31 -17.80 -71.51 24.45
C GLY A 31 -17.30 -70.86 23.16
N GLU A 32 -17.84 -71.27 22.00
CA GLU A 32 -17.52 -70.68 20.70
C GLU A 32 -17.95 -69.20 20.63
N GLU A 33 -19.13 -68.84 21.13
CA GLU A 33 -19.59 -67.46 21.19
C GLU A 33 -18.69 -66.60 22.09
N MET A 34 -18.31 -67.13 23.26
CA MET A 34 -17.39 -66.44 24.16
C MET A 34 -16.03 -66.21 23.51
N ILE A 35 -15.48 -67.20 22.79
CA ILE A 35 -14.24 -67.05 22.02
C ILE A 35 -14.39 -65.97 20.94
N GLY A 36 -15.53 -65.92 20.24
CA GLY A 36 -15.84 -64.88 19.26
C GLY A 36 -15.84 -63.48 19.86
N ARG A 37 -16.51 -63.29 21.00
CA ARG A 37 -16.52 -62.01 21.73
C ARG A 37 -15.13 -61.60 22.22
N TYR A 38 -14.31 -62.55 22.69
CA TYR A 38 -12.93 -62.29 23.07
C TYR A 38 -12.07 -61.89 21.87
N ALA A 39 -12.23 -62.55 20.73
CA ALA A 39 -11.51 -62.20 19.51
C ALA A 39 -11.85 -60.76 19.07
N GLU A 40 -13.14 -60.38 19.09
CA GLU A 40 -13.56 -59.00 18.81
C GLU A 40 -13.03 -58.00 19.85
N ALA A 41 -13.00 -58.36 21.13
CA ALA A 41 -12.44 -57.50 22.16
C ALA A 41 -10.93 -57.26 21.91
N VAL A 42 -10.19 -58.30 21.54
CA VAL A 42 -8.77 -58.21 21.21
C VAL A 42 -8.53 -57.32 19.99
N THR A 43 -9.34 -57.43 18.93
CA THR A 43 -9.20 -56.55 17.75
C THR A 43 -9.51 -55.11 18.09
N ARG A 44 -10.58 -54.83 18.85
CA ARG A 44 -10.89 -53.46 19.31
C ARG A 44 -9.79 -52.86 20.18
N MET A 45 -9.14 -53.67 21.02
CA MET A 45 -7.99 -53.22 21.82
C MET A 45 -6.79 -52.88 20.95
N ALA A 46 -6.51 -53.67 19.91
CA ALA A 46 -5.44 -53.38 18.96
C ALA A 46 -5.71 -52.09 18.16
N GLU A 47 -6.95 -51.90 17.70
CA GLU A 47 -7.39 -50.66 17.04
C GLU A 47 -7.26 -49.45 17.99
N GLY A 48 -7.71 -49.59 19.24
CA GLY A 48 -7.55 -48.54 20.26
C GLY A 48 -6.09 -48.16 20.49
N SER A 49 -5.21 -49.17 20.57
CA SER A 49 -3.76 -48.94 20.72
C SER A 49 -3.16 -48.22 19.50
N SER A 50 -3.63 -48.53 18.28
CA SER A 50 -3.21 -47.83 17.05
C SER A 50 -3.66 -46.37 17.05
N LEU A 51 -4.92 -46.10 17.44
CA LEU A 51 -5.46 -44.74 17.51
C LEU A 51 -4.73 -43.89 18.56
N GLU A 52 -4.34 -44.47 19.69
CA GLU A 52 -3.52 -43.78 20.70
C GLU A 52 -2.15 -43.39 20.14
N GLN A 53 -1.51 -44.25 19.37
CA GLN A 53 -0.23 -43.93 18.71
C GLN A 53 -0.39 -42.80 17.68
N ASP A 54 -1.45 -42.83 16.87
CA ASP A 54 -1.74 -41.77 15.91
C ASP A 54 -2.01 -40.43 16.61
N LEU A 55 -2.74 -40.45 17.73
CA LEU A 55 -2.99 -39.25 18.54
C LEU A 55 -1.69 -38.65 19.09
N VAL A 56 -0.76 -39.47 19.56
CA VAL A 56 0.57 -39.01 20.01
C VAL A 56 1.32 -38.37 18.83
N GLY A 57 1.35 -39.03 17.67
CA GLY A 57 2.02 -38.51 16.48
C GLY A 57 1.42 -37.20 15.95
N ILE A 58 0.10 -37.01 16.09
CA ILE A 58 -0.57 -35.74 15.79
C ILE A 58 -0.16 -34.67 16.80
N LYS A 59 -0.19 -34.98 18.10
CA LYS A 59 0.15 -34.03 19.16
C LYS A 59 1.58 -33.50 19.01
N GLU A 60 2.54 -34.40 18.74
CA GLU A 60 3.95 -34.05 18.50
C GLU A 60 4.14 -33.09 17.31
N LYS A 61 3.26 -33.14 16.31
CA LYS A 61 3.30 -32.23 15.15
C LYS A 61 2.56 -30.92 15.40
N VAL A 62 1.49 -30.94 16.17
CA VAL A 62 0.65 -29.77 16.43
C VAL A 62 1.35 -28.76 17.35
N GLU A 63 2.04 -29.21 18.38
CA GLU A 63 2.77 -28.32 19.30
C GLU A 63 3.80 -27.41 18.58
N PRO A 64 4.73 -27.93 17.76
CA PRO A 64 5.67 -27.09 17.04
C PRO A 64 4.99 -26.26 15.95
N ALA A 65 3.93 -26.76 15.30
CA ALA A 65 3.17 -25.98 14.33
C ALA A 65 2.50 -24.77 14.99
N MET A 66 1.94 -24.94 16.18
CA MET A 66 1.33 -23.86 16.95
C MET A 66 2.37 -22.84 17.42
N ALA A 67 3.57 -23.27 17.81
CA ALA A 67 4.67 -22.37 18.14
C ALA A 67 5.08 -21.51 16.94
N ARG A 68 5.22 -22.12 15.76
CA ARG A 68 5.52 -21.40 14.50
C ARG A 68 4.42 -20.42 14.10
N LEU A 69 3.15 -20.78 14.28
CA LEU A 69 2.03 -19.87 14.00
C LEU A 69 2.10 -18.62 14.88
N LYS A 70 2.38 -18.77 16.18
CA LYS A 70 2.56 -17.62 17.08
C LYS A 70 3.73 -16.73 16.68
N GLU A 71 4.85 -17.34 16.26
CA GLU A 71 6.00 -16.57 15.76
C GLU A 71 5.64 -15.80 14.48
N ASN A 72 4.94 -16.44 13.55
CA ASN A 72 4.46 -15.80 12.32
C ASN A 72 3.51 -14.63 12.63
N ASP A 73 2.61 -14.77 13.60
CA ASP A 73 1.71 -13.69 14.00
C ASP A 73 2.49 -12.46 14.50
N LEU A 74 3.56 -12.66 15.27
CA LEU A 74 4.43 -11.57 15.72
C LEU A 74 5.19 -10.92 14.56
N VAL A 75 5.67 -11.71 13.61
CA VAL A 75 6.33 -11.21 12.40
C VAL A 75 5.38 -10.37 11.56
N VAL A 76 4.14 -10.84 11.37
CA VAL A 76 3.10 -10.12 10.63
C VAL A 76 2.73 -8.81 11.33
N GLN A 77 2.61 -8.82 12.67
CA GLN A 77 2.37 -7.60 13.44
C GLN A 77 3.47 -6.55 13.20
N ARG A 78 4.74 -6.94 13.32
CA ARG A 78 5.86 -6.03 13.07
C ARG A 78 5.86 -5.51 11.63
N ALA A 79 5.65 -6.39 10.65
CA ALA A 79 5.59 -5.98 9.25
C ALA A 79 4.47 -4.97 8.98
N ASN A 80 3.32 -5.12 9.64
CA ASN A 80 2.21 -4.17 9.53
C ASN A 80 2.55 -2.81 10.17
N GLU A 81 3.28 -2.79 11.29
CA GLU A 81 3.75 -1.54 11.91
C GLU A 81 4.76 -0.82 11.00
N GLU A 82 5.71 -1.55 10.41
CA GLU A 82 6.67 -1.02 9.43
C GLU A 82 5.96 -0.49 8.18
N LEU A 83 4.96 -1.22 7.67
CA LEU A 83 4.12 -0.75 6.56
C LEU A 83 3.40 0.56 6.90
N ALA A 84 2.76 0.65 8.07
CA ALA A 84 2.08 1.87 8.49
C ALA A 84 3.05 3.06 8.60
N GLN A 85 4.29 2.82 9.05
CA GLN A 85 5.33 3.85 9.10
C GLN A 85 5.73 4.33 7.70
N VAL A 86 5.93 3.39 6.77
CA VAL A 86 6.28 3.70 5.37
C VAL A 86 5.14 4.47 4.69
N GLU A 87 3.89 4.08 4.90
CA GLU A 87 2.72 4.79 4.37
C GLU A 87 2.64 6.24 4.88
N ALA A 88 2.92 6.46 6.17
CA ALA A 88 3.00 7.81 6.74
C ALA A 88 4.11 8.65 6.09
N GLN A 89 5.30 8.07 5.86
CA GLN A 89 6.39 8.75 5.17
C GLN A 89 6.04 9.08 3.71
N ILE A 90 5.36 8.18 3.00
CA ILE A 90 4.88 8.42 1.64
C ILE A 90 3.91 9.60 1.63
N ALA A 91 2.95 9.66 2.56
CA ALA A 91 2.00 10.76 2.67
C ALA A 91 2.71 12.10 2.93
N GLU A 92 3.73 12.11 3.79
CA GLU A 92 4.54 13.31 4.05
C GLU A 92 5.30 13.76 2.80
N LEU A 93 5.96 12.83 2.10
CA LEU A 93 6.69 13.14 0.87
C LEU A 93 5.76 13.64 -0.24
N GLN A 94 4.56 13.10 -0.34
CA GLN A 94 3.53 13.59 -1.26
C GLN A 94 3.11 15.03 -0.92
N ALA A 95 2.89 15.34 0.35
CA ALA A 95 2.57 16.69 0.81
C ALA A 95 3.71 17.68 0.51
N ARG A 96 4.96 17.30 0.79
CA ARG A 96 6.15 18.10 0.46
C ARG A 96 6.27 18.35 -1.05
N ARG A 97 6.04 17.32 -1.87
CA ARG A 97 6.05 17.44 -3.33
C ARG A 97 4.97 18.42 -3.82
N ALA A 98 3.76 18.37 -3.27
CA ALA A 98 2.69 19.30 -3.62
C ALA A 98 3.06 20.75 -3.34
N LEU A 99 3.68 21.03 -2.18
CA LEU A 99 4.16 22.37 -1.82
C LEU A 99 5.25 22.88 -2.77
N ILE A 100 6.19 22.01 -3.16
CA ILE A 100 7.25 22.38 -4.12
C ILE A 100 6.65 22.75 -5.47
N LEU A 101 5.69 21.96 -5.96
CA LEU A 101 4.99 22.24 -7.21
C LEU A 101 4.23 23.56 -7.14
N GLN A 102 3.51 23.82 -6.05
CA GLN A 102 2.81 25.09 -5.85
C GLN A 102 3.77 26.29 -5.89
N ARG A 103 4.91 26.20 -5.19
CA ARG A 103 5.92 27.27 -5.17
C ARG A 103 6.55 27.50 -6.53
N ARG A 104 6.86 26.42 -7.25
CA ARG A 104 7.38 26.49 -8.63
C ARG A 104 6.39 27.20 -9.54
N ASP A 105 5.12 26.82 -9.49
CA ASP A 105 4.10 27.39 -10.37
C ASP A 105 3.88 28.88 -10.06
N GLY A 106 3.91 29.26 -8.78
CA GLY A 106 3.92 30.66 -8.37
C GLY A 106 5.13 31.45 -8.90
N ALA A 107 6.35 30.89 -8.79
CA ALA A 107 7.56 31.52 -9.31
C ALA A 107 7.55 31.66 -10.85
N VAL A 108 6.95 30.70 -11.55
CA VAL A 108 6.77 30.77 -13.01
C VAL A 108 5.78 31.87 -13.37
N ALA A 109 4.69 32.02 -12.62
CA ALA A 109 3.70 33.09 -12.82
C ALA A 109 4.34 34.48 -12.62
N THR A 110 5.02 34.70 -11.48
CA THR A 110 5.70 35.97 -11.22
C THR A 110 6.80 36.26 -12.24
N GLY A 111 7.54 35.24 -12.68
CA GLY A 111 8.52 35.38 -13.75
C GLY A 111 7.90 35.85 -15.09
N ARG A 112 6.71 35.36 -15.44
CA ARG A 112 5.98 35.83 -16.63
C ARG A 112 5.54 37.28 -16.50
N GLU A 113 5.04 37.67 -15.33
CA GLU A 113 4.64 39.06 -15.04
C GLU A 113 5.83 40.00 -15.14
N LEU A 114 6.94 39.68 -14.46
CA LEU A 114 8.17 40.48 -14.50
C LEU A 114 8.69 40.64 -15.93
N LYS A 115 8.66 39.57 -16.73
CA LYS A 115 9.06 39.63 -18.15
C LYS A 115 8.15 40.56 -18.95
N SER A 116 6.84 40.54 -18.70
CA SER A 116 5.89 41.45 -19.34
C SER A 116 6.14 42.90 -18.93
N SER A 117 6.30 43.17 -17.63
CA SER A 117 6.60 44.50 -17.10
C SER A 117 7.92 45.04 -17.64
N ALA A 118 8.98 44.23 -17.69
CA ALA A 118 10.27 44.62 -18.26
C ALA A 118 10.14 45.00 -19.74
N LYS A 119 9.32 44.27 -20.51
CA LYS A 119 9.06 44.59 -21.92
C LYS A 119 8.33 45.92 -22.08
N GLN A 120 7.36 46.22 -21.20
CA GLN A 120 6.65 47.49 -21.19
C GLN A 120 7.57 48.66 -20.83
N ILE A 121 8.41 48.51 -19.79
CA ILE A 121 9.38 49.52 -19.38
C ILE A 121 10.37 49.79 -20.51
N LEU A 122 10.89 48.74 -21.16
CA LEU A 122 11.82 48.90 -22.28
C LEU A 122 11.17 49.65 -23.44
N LYS A 123 9.93 49.33 -23.78
CA LYS A 123 9.17 50.06 -24.81
C LYS A 123 9.03 51.55 -24.43
N ALA A 124 8.59 51.86 -23.22
CA ALA A 124 8.45 53.24 -22.74
C ALA A 124 9.79 54.00 -22.72
N ALA A 125 10.88 53.33 -22.33
CA ALA A 125 12.23 53.90 -22.35
C ALA A 125 12.69 54.23 -23.78
N THR A 126 12.38 53.39 -24.76
CA THR A 126 12.70 53.69 -26.17
C THR A 126 11.89 54.86 -26.71
N GLU A 127 10.62 54.97 -26.34
CA GLU A 127 9.75 56.08 -26.74
C GLU A 127 10.19 57.42 -26.12
N THR A 128 10.50 57.42 -24.82
CA THR A 128 11.03 58.60 -24.12
C THR A 128 12.37 59.06 -24.70
N LYS A 129 13.27 58.13 -25.06
CA LYS A 129 14.53 58.46 -25.75
C LYS A 129 14.29 59.12 -27.12
N LYS A 130 13.32 58.61 -27.91
CA LYS A 130 12.94 59.22 -29.20
C LYS A 130 12.40 60.63 -29.01
N ALA A 131 11.46 60.81 -28.09
CA ALA A 131 10.89 62.13 -27.78
C ALA A 131 11.96 63.13 -27.31
N LEU A 132 12.95 62.67 -26.53
CA LEU A 132 14.08 63.50 -26.11
C LEU A 132 14.97 63.89 -27.29
N ALA A 133 15.24 62.97 -28.23
CA ALA A 133 16.01 63.27 -29.43
C ALA A 133 15.29 64.30 -30.33
N GLU A 134 13.98 64.16 -30.52
CA GLU A 134 13.15 65.13 -31.24
C GLU A 134 13.20 66.51 -30.57
N ARG A 135 13.02 66.57 -29.25
CA ARG A 135 13.14 67.83 -28.47
C ARG A 135 14.52 68.47 -28.63
N LYS A 136 15.60 67.68 -28.62
CA LYS A 136 16.96 68.20 -28.86
C LYS A 136 17.13 68.75 -30.27
N LEU A 137 16.57 68.09 -31.28
CA LEU A 137 16.61 68.55 -32.66
C LEU A 137 15.83 69.86 -32.86
N ILE A 138 14.63 69.97 -32.28
CA ILE A 138 13.85 71.22 -32.30
C ILE A 138 14.64 72.35 -31.63
N ARG A 139 15.23 72.08 -30.45
CA ARG A 139 16.05 73.07 -29.74
C ARG A 139 17.26 73.54 -30.56
N ALA A 140 17.96 72.62 -31.22
CA ALA A 140 19.11 72.97 -32.06
C ALA A 140 18.72 73.85 -33.27
N ARG A 141 17.57 73.56 -33.90
CA ARG A 141 17.00 74.40 -34.98
C ARG A 141 16.68 75.80 -34.47
N TRP A 142 15.95 75.90 -33.36
CA TRP A 142 15.61 77.19 -32.75
C TRP A 142 16.84 78.02 -32.42
N GLN A 143 17.90 77.40 -31.90
CA GLN A 143 19.16 78.09 -31.61
C GLN A 143 19.82 78.62 -32.89
N THR A 144 19.82 77.82 -33.97
CA THR A 144 20.36 78.23 -35.27
C THR A 144 19.60 79.44 -35.83
N ASP A 145 18.28 79.47 -35.72
CA ASP A 145 17.45 80.59 -36.16
C ASP A 145 17.74 81.88 -35.35
N ILE A 146 17.99 81.76 -34.05
CA ILE A 146 18.38 82.88 -33.17
C ILE A 146 19.78 83.43 -33.52
N ASP A 147 20.73 82.53 -33.81
CA ASP A 147 22.12 82.86 -34.10
C ASP A 147 22.29 83.42 -35.52
N GLY A 148 21.47 82.97 -36.48
CA GLY A 148 21.42 83.48 -37.87
C GLY A 148 20.83 84.88 -38.03
N GLY A 149 20.35 85.49 -36.94
CA GLY A 149 19.93 86.89 -36.92
C GLY A 149 18.52 87.16 -37.46
N ASP A 150 17.61 86.17 -37.46
CA ASP A 150 16.22 86.41 -37.82
C ASP A 150 15.50 87.24 -36.73
N ILE A 151 15.41 88.54 -36.98
CA ILE A 151 14.91 89.56 -36.04
C ILE A 151 13.43 89.31 -35.67
N ALA A 152 12.65 88.71 -36.57
CA ALA A 152 11.25 88.37 -36.29
C ALA A 152 11.14 87.27 -35.21
N TRP A 153 12.04 86.29 -35.26
CA TRP A 153 12.07 85.17 -34.31
C TRP A 153 12.52 85.57 -32.92
N ARG A 154 13.51 86.47 -32.79
CA ARG A 154 13.95 87.01 -31.48
C ARG A 154 12.81 87.71 -30.74
N ARG A 155 11.93 88.40 -31.47
CA ARG A 155 10.80 89.14 -30.88
C ARG A 155 9.71 88.20 -30.36
N ILE A 156 9.43 87.11 -31.07
CA ILE A 156 8.44 86.09 -30.68
C ILE A 156 8.94 85.24 -29.52
N THR A 157 10.23 84.83 -29.52
CA THR A 157 10.80 84.04 -28.42
C THR A 157 10.84 84.81 -27.10
N CYS A 158 11.17 86.11 -27.11
CA CYS A 158 11.10 86.95 -25.91
C CYS A 158 9.67 87.05 -25.34
N LEU A 159 8.63 87.10 -26.20
CA LEU A 159 7.23 87.15 -25.76
C LEU A 159 6.76 85.84 -25.11
N VAL A 160 7.13 84.69 -25.69
CA VAL A 160 6.76 83.36 -25.17
C VAL A 160 7.49 83.04 -23.85
N TRP A 161 8.76 83.46 -23.71
CA TRP A 161 9.50 83.28 -22.47
C TRP A 161 8.96 84.17 -21.34
N GLY A 162 8.54 85.40 -21.64
CA GLY A 162 7.85 86.28 -20.68
C GLY A 162 6.57 85.65 -20.12
N MET A 163 5.77 84.99 -20.96
CA MET A 163 4.55 84.30 -20.52
C MET A 163 4.78 83.07 -19.63
N PHE A 164 5.91 82.36 -19.76
CA PHE A 164 6.21 81.18 -18.93
C PHE A 164 6.88 81.53 -17.59
N SER A 165 7.27 82.79 -17.38
CA SER A 165 7.98 83.25 -16.18
C SER A 165 7.06 83.78 -15.08
N GLU A 166 5.77 83.99 -15.37
CA GLU A 166 4.79 84.55 -14.43
C GLU A 166 3.81 83.51 -13.83
N GLY A 167 4.05 82.21 -14.06
CA GLY A 167 3.22 81.12 -13.53
C GLY A 167 3.97 80.24 -12.54
N ALA A 168 4.37 80.81 -11.39
CA ALA A 168 4.73 80.08 -10.17
C ALA A 168 3.58 80.17 -9.16
#